data_AF-A0A1V4H8T3-F1
#
_entry.id   AF-A0A1V4H8T3-F1
#
_cell.length_a   1.000
_cell.length_b   1.000
_cell.length_c   1.000
_cell.angle_alpha   90.00
_cell.angle_beta   90.00
_cell.angle_gamma   90.00
#
_symmetry.space_group_name_H-M   'P 1'
#
loop_
_entity.id
_entity.type
_entity.pdbx_description
1 polymer ?
#
loop_
_entity_poly.entity_id
_entity_poly.type
_entity_poly.pdbx_seq_one_letter_code
_entity_poly.pdbx_strand_id
1 'polypeptide(L)'
;MAKKLTLTAMKKDHTKIFNEKTKITLSNGDYLHIYKEFKTTSIQKLVVDYMEIIEELKKRQIGFKTFKDMTFVYYMLLLKHFTDLNNIPTDIEKMIIICEELINLDLLEQIMQAFPEDQLKKIKKLLDKANENSELLGKHLNDPMT
;
A
#
# COMPACT_ATOMS: atom_id res chain seq x y z
N MET A 1 8.62 6.08 -35.56
CA MET A 1 8.69 4.64 -35.91
C MET A 1 8.50 3.81 -34.65
N ALA A 2 7.67 2.76 -34.70
CA ALA A 2 7.49 1.84 -33.58
C ALA A 2 8.66 0.85 -33.50
N LYS A 3 9.11 0.51 -32.29
CA LYS A 3 10.15 -0.51 -32.06
C LYS A 3 9.48 -1.82 -31.64
N LYS A 4 10.01 -2.97 -32.09
CA LYS A 4 9.55 -4.29 -31.64
C LYS A 4 9.82 -4.45 -30.14
N LEU A 5 8.79 -4.87 -29.39
CA LEU A 5 8.94 -5.19 -27.97
C LEU A 5 9.85 -6.41 -27.81
N THR A 6 10.85 -6.30 -26.93
CA THR A 6 11.75 -7.40 -26.57
C THR A 6 11.88 -7.49 -25.05
N LEU A 7 12.19 -8.68 -24.53
CA LEU A 7 12.41 -8.86 -23.10
C LEU A 7 13.54 -7.99 -22.57
N THR A 8 14.61 -7.79 -23.35
CA THR A 8 15.73 -6.92 -22.98
C THR A 8 15.32 -5.46 -22.88
N ALA A 9 14.57 -4.95 -23.86
CA ALA A 9 14.04 -3.58 -23.81
C ALA A 9 13.08 -3.39 -22.63
N MET A 10 12.16 -4.33 -22.42
CA MET A 10 11.23 -4.32 -21.29
C MET A 10 11.95 -4.30 -19.94
N LYS A 11 12.96 -5.16 -19.72
CA LYS A 11 13.73 -5.20 -18.46
C LYS A 11 14.51 -3.90 -18.21
N LYS A 12 15.08 -3.34 -19.28
CA LYS A 12 15.80 -2.05 -19.22
C LYS A 12 14.85 -0.92 -18.81
N ASP A 13 13.71 -0.81 -19.48
CA ASP A 13 12.72 0.23 -19.20
C ASP A 13 12.12 0.05 -17.80
N HIS A 14 11.79 -1.18 -17.40
CA HIS A 14 11.29 -1.49 -16.06
C HIS A 14 12.28 -1.05 -14.96
N THR A 15 13.57 -1.39 -15.12
CA THR A 15 14.62 -0.98 -14.16
C THR A 15 14.74 0.53 -14.11
N LYS A 16 14.75 1.19 -15.28
CA LYS A 16 14.89 2.65 -15.39
C LYS A 16 13.73 3.38 -14.70
N ILE A 17 12.50 2.91 -14.88
CA ILE A 17 11.30 3.59 -14.39
C ILE A 17 11.10 3.34 -12.88
N PHE A 18 11.23 2.08 -12.44
CA PHE A 18 10.70 1.68 -11.13
C PHE A 18 11.75 1.45 -10.02
N ASN A 19 13.04 1.62 -10.31
CA ASN A 19 14.08 1.48 -9.27
C ASN A 19 14.57 2.83 -8.72
N GLU A 20 14.08 3.95 -9.26
CA GLU A 20 14.40 5.27 -8.71
C GLU A 20 13.74 5.47 -7.34
N LYS A 21 14.51 5.99 -6.40
CA LYS A 21 14.04 6.34 -5.06
C LYS A 21 14.47 7.75 -4.68
N THR A 22 13.73 8.37 -3.78
CA THR A 22 14.05 9.65 -3.16
C THR A 22 14.43 9.40 -1.71
N LYS A 23 15.59 9.91 -1.28
CA LYS A 23 16.00 9.90 0.12
C LYS A 23 15.23 10.99 0.88
N ILE A 24 14.60 10.60 1.99
CA ILE A 24 13.90 11.49 2.91
C ILE A 24 14.67 11.47 4.23
N THR A 25 15.12 12.63 4.69
CA THR A 25 15.79 12.78 5.99
C THR A 25 14.76 13.29 6.99
N LEU A 26 14.62 12.58 8.10
CA LEU A 26 13.66 12.87 9.15
C LEU A 26 14.24 13.82 10.20
N SER A 27 13.37 14.45 10.98
CA SER A 27 13.76 15.37 12.06
C SER A 27 14.71 14.78 13.10
N ASN A 28 14.65 13.46 13.32
CA ASN A 28 15.50 12.75 14.27
C ASN A 28 16.90 12.40 13.71
N GLY A 29 17.18 12.77 12.45
CA GLY A 29 18.45 12.48 11.77
C GLY A 29 18.46 11.15 11.00
N ASP A 30 17.46 10.29 11.20
CA ASP A 30 17.32 9.07 10.40
C ASP A 30 16.90 9.40 8.96
N TYR A 31 17.07 8.43 8.07
CA TYR A 31 16.59 8.55 6.71
C TYR A 31 16.00 7.25 6.20
N LEU A 32 15.14 7.39 5.20
CA LEU A 32 14.59 6.29 4.41
C LEU A 32 14.54 6.68 2.94
N HIS A 33 14.33 5.70 2.08
CA HIS A 33 14.09 5.92 0.66
C HIS A 33 12.66 5.53 0.29
N ILE A 34 11.98 6.40 -0.45
CA ILE A 34 10.66 6.15 -1.02
C ILE A 34 10.80 5.97 -2.53
N TYR A 35 10.14 4.96 -3.11
CA TYR A 35 10.15 4.81 -4.57
C TYR A 35 9.47 6.03 -5.25
N LYS A 36 10.03 6.54 -6.34
CA LYS A 36 9.41 7.64 -7.09
C LYS A 36 8.20 7.18 -7.91
N GLU A 37 8.32 6.00 -8.51
CA GLU A 37 7.27 5.37 -9.32
C GLU A 37 6.87 4.03 -8.70
N PHE A 38 5.57 3.85 -8.49
CA PHE A 38 5.05 2.62 -7.92
C PHE A 38 4.77 1.62 -9.03
N LYS A 39 5.39 0.44 -8.92
CA LYS A 39 5.07 -0.70 -9.77
C LYS A 39 3.58 -1.02 -9.59
N THR A 40 2.84 -1.12 -10.69
CA THR A 40 1.43 -1.53 -10.64
C THR A 40 1.24 -2.84 -9.88
N THR A 41 2.18 -3.77 -10.01
CA THR A 41 2.17 -5.04 -9.27
C THR A 41 2.37 -4.86 -7.77
N SER A 42 3.17 -3.88 -7.32
CA SER A 42 3.28 -3.53 -5.89
C SER A 42 1.99 -2.90 -5.36
N ILE A 43 1.34 -2.04 -6.16
CA ILE A 43 0.03 -1.48 -5.79
C ILE A 43 -1.02 -2.59 -5.65
N GLN A 44 -1.06 -3.52 -6.61
CA GLN A 44 -1.96 -4.68 -6.54
C GLN A 44 -1.71 -5.53 -5.29
N LYS A 45 -0.45 -5.77 -4.93
CA LYS A 45 -0.09 -6.48 -3.69
C LYS A 45 -0.56 -5.74 -2.45
N LEU A 46 -0.39 -4.41 -2.39
CA LEU A 46 -0.94 -3.62 -1.29
C LEU A 46 -2.46 -3.78 -1.19
N VAL A 47 -3.18 -3.73 -2.31
CA VAL A 47 -4.65 -3.89 -2.32
C VAL A 47 -5.05 -5.26 -1.81
N VAL A 48 -4.37 -6.32 -2.25
CA VAL A 48 -4.61 -7.69 -1.76
C VAL A 48 -4.34 -7.80 -0.27
N ASP A 49 -3.16 -7.37 0.20
CA ASP A 49 -2.81 -7.37 1.63
C ASP A 49 -3.86 -6.63 2.47
N TYR A 50 -4.34 -5.48 1.97
CA TYR A 50 -5.35 -4.67 2.66
C TYR A 50 -6.71 -5.37 2.73
N MET A 51 -7.14 -6.03 1.64
CA MET A 51 -8.39 -6.79 1.60
C MET A 51 -8.34 -8.02 2.51
N GLU A 52 -7.23 -8.75 2.51
CA GLU A 52 -7.02 -9.90 3.40
C GLU A 52 -7.12 -9.50 4.87
N ILE A 53 -6.54 -8.36 5.25
CA ILE A 53 -6.64 -7.82 6.62
C ILE A 53 -8.09 -7.46 6.96
N ILE A 54 -8.83 -6.84 6.03
CA ILE A 54 -10.27 -6.55 6.25
C ILE A 54 -11.05 -7.84 6.50
N GLU A 55 -10.81 -8.88 5.70
CA GLU A 55 -11.47 -10.18 5.87
C GLU A 55 -11.11 -10.85 7.20
N GLU A 56 -9.86 -10.77 7.62
CA GLU A 56 -9.40 -11.30 8.90
C GLU A 56 -10.07 -10.57 10.08
N LEU A 57 -10.16 -9.25 10.04
CA LEU A 57 -10.81 -8.46 11.08
C LEU A 57 -12.32 -8.74 11.16
N LYS A 58 -12.98 -8.93 10.00
CA LYS A 58 -14.40 -9.36 9.96
C LYS A 58 -14.59 -10.71 10.66
N LYS A 59 -13.70 -11.68 10.41
CA LYS A 59 -13.76 -13.02 11.05
C LYS A 59 -13.59 -12.94 12.58
N ARG A 60 -12.76 -12.02 13.07
CA ARG A 60 -12.49 -11.83 14.50
C ARG A 60 -13.57 -11.06 15.25
N GLN A 61 -14.65 -10.61 14.59
CA GLN A 61 -15.75 -9.81 15.16
C GLN A 61 -15.27 -8.54 15.92
N ILE A 62 -14.12 -7.98 15.54
CA ILE A 62 -13.56 -6.81 16.22
C ILE A 62 -14.35 -5.56 15.78
N GLY A 63 -15.18 -5.03 16.68
CA GLY A 63 -16.02 -3.84 16.46
C GLY A 63 -15.24 -2.51 16.35
N PHE A 64 -15.98 -1.45 16.02
CA PHE A 64 -15.65 -0.06 15.61
C PHE A 64 -14.35 0.68 16.02
N LYS A 65 -13.47 0.15 16.88
CA LYS A 65 -12.05 0.58 16.97
C LYS A 65 -11.32 0.41 15.61
N THR A 66 -11.94 -0.38 14.73
CA THR A 66 -11.58 -0.72 13.36
C THR A 66 -11.18 0.46 12.48
N PHE A 67 -11.81 1.64 12.50
CA PHE A 67 -11.50 2.65 11.47
C PHE A 67 -10.12 3.32 11.66
N LYS A 68 -9.76 3.64 12.91
CA LYS A 68 -8.42 4.15 13.26
C LYS A 68 -7.37 3.08 12.95
N ASP A 69 -7.64 1.85 13.40
CA ASP A 69 -6.75 0.71 13.22
C ASP A 69 -6.55 0.39 11.71
N MET A 70 -7.59 0.51 10.89
CA MET A 70 -7.50 0.35 9.43
C MET A 70 -6.69 1.46 8.75
N THR A 71 -6.80 2.70 9.23
CA THR A 71 -5.99 3.81 8.75
C THR A 71 -4.50 3.55 9.06
N PHE A 72 -4.20 3.03 10.25
CA PHE A 72 -2.85 2.72 10.65
C PHE A 72 -2.27 1.56 9.86
N VAL A 73 -3.04 0.50 9.65
CA VAL A 73 -2.69 -0.60 8.75
C VAL A 73 -2.40 -0.09 7.35
N TYR A 74 -3.25 0.78 6.80
CA TYR A 74 -3.04 1.35 5.47
C TYR A 74 -1.69 2.10 5.38
N TYR A 75 -1.37 2.93 6.37
CA TYR A 75 -0.06 3.60 6.43
C TYR A 75 1.10 2.60 6.52
N MET A 76 0.99 1.57 7.36
CA MET A 76 2.03 0.54 7.46
C MET A 76 2.21 -0.25 6.15
N LEU A 77 1.12 -0.51 5.41
CA LEU A 77 1.21 -1.13 4.09
C LEU A 77 1.86 -0.23 3.05
N LEU A 78 1.61 1.09 3.09
CA LEU A 78 2.33 2.04 2.24
C LEU A 78 3.84 1.97 2.51
N LEU A 79 4.23 1.98 3.78
CA LEU A 79 5.63 1.85 4.17
C LEU A 79 6.23 0.53 3.69
N LYS A 80 5.52 -0.59 3.91
CA LYS A 80 5.95 -1.96 3.54
C LYS A 80 6.22 -2.11 2.05
N HIS A 81 5.36 -1.55 1.20
CA HIS A 81 5.41 -1.77 -0.24
C HIS A 81 6.25 -0.73 -1.00
N PHE A 82 6.39 0.48 -0.45
CA PHE A 82 6.92 1.63 -1.20
C PHE A 82 8.08 2.36 -0.54
N THR A 83 8.63 1.80 0.53
CA THR A 83 9.86 2.29 1.14
C THR A 83 10.92 1.19 1.21
N ASP A 84 12.12 1.54 1.67
CA ASP A 84 13.15 0.58 2.07
C ASP A 84 13.18 0.32 3.59
N LEU A 85 12.13 0.71 4.31
CA LEU A 85 11.95 0.35 5.72
C LEU A 85 11.78 -1.17 5.81
N ASN A 86 12.81 -1.85 6.31
CA ASN A 86 12.82 -3.29 6.44
C ASN A 86 12.00 -3.75 7.65
N ASN A 87 11.57 -5.01 7.63
CA ASN A 87 10.97 -5.71 8.77
C ASN A 87 9.63 -5.14 9.28
N ILE A 88 8.85 -4.47 8.42
CA ILE A 88 7.46 -4.13 8.77
C ILE A 88 6.69 -5.43 8.99
N PRO A 89 6.10 -5.64 10.19
CA PRO A 89 5.43 -6.89 10.53
C PRO A 89 4.21 -7.12 9.65
N THR A 90 3.81 -8.38 9.49
CA THR A 90 2.55 -8.75 8.85
C THR A 90 1.38 -8.84 9.83
N ASP A 91 1.67 -8.90 11.13
CA ASP A 91 0.68 -8.94 12.20
C ASP A 91 0.04 -7.56 12.41
N ILE A 92 -1.29 -7.52 12.45
CA ILE A 92 -2.08 -6.28 12.50
C ILE A 92 -1.84 -5.52 13.81
N GLU A 93 -1.78 -6.20 14.94
CA GLU A 93 -1.58 -5.56 16.25
C GLU A 93 -0.20 -4.91 16.32
N LYS A 94 0.84 -5.60 15.82
CA LYS A 94 2.18 -5.04 15.72
C LYS A 94 2.27 -3.86 14.75
N MET A 95 1.55 -3.90 13.62
CA MET A 95 1.46 -2.76 12.70
C MET A 95 0.89 -1.52 13.41
N ILE A 96 -0.20 -1.70 14.17
CA ILE A 96 -0.85 -0.62 14.92
C ILE A 96 0.13 -0.01 15.94
N ILE A 97 0.81 -0.84 16.73
CA ILE A 97 1.78 -0.39 17.74
C ILE A 97 2.90 0.44 17.10
N ILE A 98 3.52 -0.07 16.03
CA ILE A 98 4.60 0.64 15.33
C ILE A 98 4.10 1.96 14.71
N CYS A 99 2.88 1.96 14.16
CA CYS A 99 2.29 3.17 13.62
C CYS A 99 2.08 4.23 14.71
N GLU A 100 1.64 3.83 15.90
CA GLU A 100 1.51 4.72 17.06
C GLU A 100 2.88 5.26 17.52
N GLU A 101 3.92 4.43 17.53
CA GLU A 101 5.30 4.88 17.81
C GLU A 101 5.78 5.92 16.79
N LEU A 102 5.57 5.68 15.49
CA LEU A 102 5.93 6.63 14.43
C LEU A 102 5.17 7.95 14.54
N ILE A 103 3.90 7.92 14.95
CA ILE A 103 3.09 9.11 15.19
C ILE A 103 3.61 9.87 16.41
N ASN A 104 3.85 9.18 17.52
CA ASN A 104 4.33 9.81 18.77
C ASN A 104 5.72 10.44 18.63
N LEU A 105 6.51 10.00 17.64
CA LEU A 105 7.81 10.57 17.29
C LEU A 105 7.73 11.67 16.21
N ASP A 106 6.52 12.06 15.76
CA ASP A 106 6.26 12.99 14.65
C ASP A 106 6.91 12.57 13.32
N LEU A 107 7.26 11.28 13.17
CA LEU A 107 7.93 10.75 11.97
C LEU A 107 6.94 10.35 10.89
N LEU A 108 5.77 9.82 11.27
CA LEU A 108 4.81 9.31 10.30
C LEU A 108 4.35 10.41 9.33
N GLU A 109 4.03 11.59 9.84
CA GLU A 109 3.57 12.71 9.01
C GLU A 109 4.63 13.12 7.99
N GLN A 110 5.89 13.25 8.42
CA GLN A 110 7.02 13.59 7.53
C GLN A 110 7.17 12.56 6.41
N ILE A 111 7.03 11.27 6.75
CA ILE A 111 7.11 10.20 5.76
C ILE A 111 5.92 10.27 4.80
N MET A 112 4.69 10.40 5.30
CA MET A 112 3.48 10.45 4.48
C MET A 112 3.45 11.66 3.54
N GLN A 113 3.94 12.83 3.98
CA GLN A 113 4.05 14.03 3.14
C GLN A 113 5.08 13.87 2.01
N ALA A 114 6.05 12.96 2.17
CA ALA A 114 7.06 12.70 1.15
C ALA A 114 6.60 11.70 0.06
N PHE A 115 5.44 11.05 0.22
CA PHE A 115 4.90 10.17 -0.81
C PHE A 115 4.43 10.98 -2.03
N PRO A 116 4.77 10.56 -3.27
CA PRO A 116 4.28 11.25 -4.47
C PRO A 116 2.75 11.15 -4.60
N GLU A 117 2.08 12.31 -4.66
CA GLU A 117 0.61 12.39 -4.64
C GLU A 117 -0.04 11.68 -5.84
N ASP A 118 0.58 11.76 -7.01
CA ASP A 118 0.14 11.09 -8.24
C ASP A 118 0.19 9.56 -8.09
N GLN A 119 1.15 9.03 -7.35
CA GLN A 119 1.27 7.61 -7.06
C GLN A 119 0.24 7.16 -6.03
N LEU A 120 -0.02 7.97 -4.99
CA LEU A 120 -1.11 7.72 -4.03
C LEU A 120 -2.48 7.69 -4.74
N LYS A 121 -2.71 8.55 -5.73
CA LYS A 121 -3.92 8.53 -6.57
C LYS A 121 -4.08 7.22 -7.35
N LYS A 122 -2.98 6.60 -7.81
CA LYS A 122 -3.02 5.27 -8.47
C LYS A 122 -3.47 4.18 -7.49
N ILE A 123 -3.01 4.24 -6.24
CA ILE A 123 -3.43 3.30 -5.18
C ILE A 123 -4.92 3.46 -4.91
N LYS A 124 -5.38 4.69 -4.65
CA LYS A 124 -6.80 4.99 -4.42
C LYS A 124 -7.69 4.45 -5.54
N LYS A 125 -7.34 4.73 -6.79
CA LYS A 125 -8.09 4.24 -7.96
C LYS A 125 -8.20 2.71 -8.00
N LEU A 126 -7.17 1.99 -7.57
CA LEU A 126 -7.20 0.53 -7.54
C LEU A 126 -7.99 0.00 -6.34
N LEU A 127 -7.91 0.64 -5.18
CA LEU A 127 -8.76 0.32 -4.03
C LEU A 127 -10.25 0.53 -4.35
N ASP A 128 -10.60 1.67 -4.96
CA ASP A 128 -11.99 1.99 -5.35
C ASP A 128 -12.55 0.91 -6.31
N LYS A 129 -11.77 0.56 -7.35
CA LYS A 129 -12.13 -0.53 -8.28
C LYS A 129 -12.27 -1.89 -7.59
N ALA A 130 -11.42 -2.18 -6.62
CA ALA A 130 -11.45 -3.45 -5.93
C ALA A 130 -12.71 -3.55 -5.03
N ASN A 131 -13.10 -2.45 -4.39
CA ASN A 131 -14.36 -2.35 -3.66
C ASN A 131 -15.58 -2.52 -4.57
N GLU A 132 -15.62 -1.81 -5.71
CA GLU A 132 -16.70 -1.96 -6.72
C GLU A 132 -16.83 -3.42 -7.20
N ASN A 133 -15.71 -4.06 -7.50
CA ASN A 133 -15.71 -5.47 -7.93
C ASN A 133 -16.18 -6.41 -6.82
N SER A 134 -15.79 -6.16 -5.56
CA SER A 134 -16.24 -6.95 -4.41
C SER A 134 -17.75 -6.86 -4.22
N GLU A 135 -18.33 -5.66 -4.37
CA GLU A 135 -19.78 -5.45 -4.31
C GLU A 135 -20.51 -6.15 -5.45
N LEU A 136 -19.99 -6.09 -6.68
CA LEU A 136 -20.56 -6.78 -7.84
C LEU A 136 -20.52 -8.30 -7.66
N LEU A 137 -19.39 -8.86 -7.23
CA LEU A 137 -19.26 -10.29 -6.97
C LEU A 137 -20.17 -10.75 -5.82
N GLY A 138 -20.29 -9.96 -4.75
CA GLY A 138 -21.21 -10.24 -3.66
C GLY A 138 -22.68 -10.25 -4.10
N LYS A 139 -23.06 -9.38 -5.05
CA LYS A 139 -24.39 -9.40 -5.66
C LYS A 139 -24.61 -10.64 -6.52
N HIS A 140 -23.63 -11.00 -7.36
CA HIS A 140 -23.73 -12.17 -8.25
C HIS A 140 -23.71 -13.52 -7.52
N LEU A 141 -23.05 -13.61 -6.36
CA LEU A 141 -22.99 -14.84 -5.56
C LEU A 141 -24.20 -15.02 -4.63
N ASN A 142 -24.92 -13.94 -4.30
CA ASN A 142 -26.14 -13.96 -3.50
C ASN A 142 -27.43 -13.99 -4.35
N ASP A 143 -27.31 -13.95 -5.67
CA ASP A 143 -28.44 -14.19 -6.56
C ASP A 143 -28.63 -15.71 -6.68
N PRO A 144 -29.70 -16.29 -6.09
CA PRO A 144 -29.96 -17.71 -6.30
C PRO A 144 -30.19 -17.89 -7.80
N MET A 145 -29.28 -18.58 -8.48
CA MET A 145 -29.51 -19.04 -9.85
C MET A 145 -30.85 -19.79 -9.87
N THR A 146 -31.88 -19.13 -10.40
CA THR A 146 -33.06 -19.79 -10.95
C THR A 146 -32.67 -20.54 -12.20
#